data_AF-A0A378UX35-F1
#
_entry.id   AF-A0A378UX35-F1
#
_cell.length_a   1.000
_cell.length_b   1.000
_cell.length_c   1.000
_cell.angle_alpha   90.00
_cell.angle_beta   90.00
_cell.angle_gamma   90.00
#
_symmetry.space_group_name_H-M   'P 1'
#
loop_
_entity.id
_entity.type
_entity.pdbx_description
1 polymer ?
#
loop_
_entity_poly.entity_id
_entity_poly.type
_entity_poly.pdbx_seq_one_letter_code
_entity_poly.pdbx_strand_id
1 'polypeptide(L)' 'MLAAAGVPVELRIWPGQMHVFQLASPMVAEAKRSLRQIGEYIREATW' A
#
# COMPACT_ATOMS: atom_id res chain seq x y z
N MET A 1 14.13 -6.19 11.80
CA MET A 1 12.69 -6.02 11.46
C MET A 1 12.28 -4.62 11.89
N LEU A 2 11.65 -3.82 11.00
CA LEU A 2 11.39 -2.39 11.24
C LEU A 2 10.60 -2.13 12.53
N ALA A 3 9.49 -2.84 12.73
CA ALA A 3 8.67 -2.70 13.94
C ALA A 3 9.46 -3.05 15.23
N ALA A 4 10.28 -4.11 15.19
CA ALA A 4 11.12 -4.50 16.33
C ALA A 4 12.21 -3.47 16.66
N ALA A 5 12.53 -2.57 15.72
CA ALA A 5 13.49 -1.48 15.91
C ALA A 5 12.81 -0.15 16.33
N GLY A 6 11.51 -0.15 16.63
CA GLY A 6 10.76 1.04 17.04
C GLY A 6 10.33 1.96 15.90
N VAL A 7 10.46 1.52 14.64
CA VAL A 7 9.97 2.29 13.48
C VAL A 7 8.44 2.16 13.39
N PRO A 8 7.67 3.25 13.25
CA PRO A 8 6.25 3.20 12.94
C PRO A 8 6.01 2.48 11.61
N VAL A 9 5.19 1.43 11.60
CA VAL A 9 4.93 0.60 10.41
C VAL A 9 3.44 0.31 10.30
N GLU A 10 2.91 0.49 9.09
CA GLU A 10 1.63 -0.03 8.66
C GLU A 10 1.86 -1.11 7.59
N LEU A 11 1.26 -2.30 7.76
CA LEU A 11 1.35 -3.39 6.80
C LEU A 11 -0.05 -3.74 6.29
N ARG A 12 -0.21 -3.78 4.97
CA ARG A 12 -1.44 -4.29 4.32
C ARG A 12 -1.10 -5.42 3.37
N ILE A 13 -1.67 -6.59 3.65
CA ILE A 13 -1.59 -7.77 2.78
C ILE A 13 -2.80 -7.74 1.85
N TRP A 14 -2.56 -7.97 0.55
CA TRP A 14 -3.60 -8.01 -0.47
C TRP A 14 -3.76 -9.45 -0.97
N PRO A 15 -4.76 -10.22 -0.50
CA PRO A 15 -4.93 -11.61 -0.87
C PRO A 15 -5.10 -11.79 -2.38
N GLY A 16 -4.41 -12.79 -2.94
CA GLY A 16 -4.52 -13.14 -4.35
C GLY A 16 -3.86 -12.17 -5.34
N GLN A 17 -3.18 -11.12 -4.86
CA GLN A 17 -2.50 -10.17 -5.73
C GLN A 17 -1.06 -10.60 -6.04
N MET A 18 -0.67 -10.46 -7.31
CA MET A 18 0.71 -10.72 -7.74
C MET A 18 1.66 -9.57 -7.34
N HIS A 19 2.96 -9.84 -7.43
CA HIS A 19 3.99 -8.82 -7.25
C HIS A 19 3.73 -7.61 -8.17
N VAL A 20 3.73 -6.41 -7.58
CA VAL A 20 3.49 -5.13 -8.28
C VAL A 20 2.16 -5.05 -9.04
N PHE A 21 1.10 -5.69 -8.55
CA PHE A 21 -0.25 -5.62 -9.14
C PHE A 21 -0.73 -4.17 -9.38
N GLN A 22 -0.19 -3.18 -8.67
CA GLN A 22 -0.47 -1.76 -8.83
C GLN A 22 -0.30 -1.25 -10.28
N LEU A 23 0.64 -1.82 -11.05
CA LEU A 23 0.82 -1.46 -12.46
C LEU A 23 -0.40 -1.78 -13.33
N ALA A 24 -1.18 -2.79 -12.93
CA ALA A 24 -2.41 -3.19 -13.59
C ALA A 24 -3.64 -2.40 -13.11
N SER A 25 -3.47 -1.21 -12.53
CA SER A 25 -4.58 -0.38 -12.05
C SER A 25 -5.75 -0.13 -13.02
N PRO A 26 -5.56 -0.11 -14.37
CA PRO A 26 -6.70 -0.02 -15.29
C PRO A 26 -7.58 -1.29 -15.34
N MET A 27 -7.04 -2.45 -14.93
CA MET A 27 -7.68 -3.76 -15.07
C MET A 27 -7.99 -4.43 -13.73
N VAL A 28 -7.22 -4.12 -12.68
CA VAL A 28 -7.32 -4.73 -11.35
C VAL A 28 -7.85 -3.70 -10.36
N ALA A 29 -9.02 -3.99 -9.79
CA ALA A 29 -9.68 -3.04 -8.87
C ALA A 29 -8.87 -2.84 -7.58
N GLU A 30 -8.24 -3.90 -7.07
CA GLU A 30 -7.35 -3.89 -5.91
C GLU A 30 -6.17 -2.94 -6.13
N ALA A 31 -5.59 -2.91 -7.33
CA ALA A 31 -4.49 -2.03 -7.68
C ALA A 31 -4.86 -0.56 -7.52
N LYS A 32 -6.04 -0.18 -8.02
CA LYS A 32 -6.57 1.18 -7.83
C LYS A 32 -6.83 1.50 -6.35
N ARG A 33 -7.37 0.55 -5.58
CA ARG A 33 -7.61 0.74 -4.13
C ARG A 33 -6.29 0.88 -3.36
N SER A 34 -5.28 0.08 -3.69
CA SER A 34 -3.94 0.14 -3.09
C SER A 34 -3.28 1.49 -3.36
N LEU A 35 -3.30 1.98 -4.60
CA LEU A 35 -2.73 3.28 -4.95
C LEU A 35 -3.42 4.45 -4.22
N ARG A 36 -4.75 4.40 -4.08
CA ARG A 36 -5.49 5.41 -3.30
C ARG A 36 -5.05 5.42 -1.84
N GLN A 37 -4.95 4.23 -1.21
CA GLN A 37 -4.52 4.10 0.18
C GLN A 37 -3.06 4.55 0.40
N ILE A 38 -2.16 4.28 -0.55
CA ILE A 38 -0.78 4.81 -0.52
C ILE A 38 -0.80 6.34 -0.58
N GLY A 39 -1.63 6.92 -1.46
CA GLY A 39 -1.77 8.38 -1.56
C GLY A 39 -2.35 9.01 -0.29
N GLU A 40 -3.27 8.33 0.40
CA GLU A 40 -3.80 8.76 1.70
C GLU A 40 -2.69 8.74 2.77
N TYR A 41 -1.96 7.63 2.89
CA TYR A 41 -0.84 7.50 3.83
C TYR A 41 0.20 8.61 3.63
N ILE A 42 0.58 8.91 2.38
CA ILE A 42 1.54 9.98 2.09
C ILE A 42 0.99 11.34 2.56
N ARG A 43 -0.29 11.64 2.29
CA ARG A 43 -0.91 12.89 2.76
C ARG A 43 -0.92 12.98 4.28
N GLU A 44 -1.29 11.92 4.98
CA GLU A 44 -1.30 11.92 6.44
C GLU A 44 0.11 12.04 7.05
N ALA A 45 1.14 11.55 6.35
CA ALA A 45 2.52 11.56 6.86
C ALA A 45 3.28 12.86 6.57
N THR A 46 2.86 13.67 5.59
CA THR A 46 3.62 14.86 5.14
C THR A 46 2.89 16.19 5.30
N TRP A 47 1.64 16.19 5.76
CA TRP A 47 0.84 17.39 6.00
C TRP A 47 0.53 17.51 7.49
#